data_AF-A0A7J2J647-F1
#
_entry.id   AF-A0A7J2J647-F1
#
_cell.length_a   1.000
_cell.length_b   1.000
_cell.length_c   1.000
_cell.angle_alpha   90.00
_cell.angle_beta   90.00
_cell.angle_gamma   90.00
#
_symmetry.space_group_name_H-M   'P 1'
#
loop_
_entity.id
_entity.type
_entity.pdbx_description
1 polymer ?
#
loop_
_entity_poly.entity_id
_entity_poly.type
_entity_poly.pdbx_seq_one_letter_code
_entity_poly.pdbx_strand_id
1 'polypeptide(L)' 'MSVWHGDLHKRKPSGGRKKPYRKKRAFERGSFPTETMLGET' A
#
# COMPACT_ATOMS: atom_id res chain seq x y z
N MET A 1 -5.04 0.36 -10.09
CA MET A 1 -4.00 0.37 -9.03
C MET A 1 -4.48 -0.49 -7.86
N SER A 2 -3.62 -1.14 -7.09
CA SER A 2 -4.03 -1.87 -5.87
C SER A 2 -3.24 -1.32 -4.70
N VAL A 3 -3.91 -0.72 -3.71
CA VAL A 3 -3.27 -0.11 -2.55
C VAL A 3 -2.90 -1.20 -1.53
N TRP A 4 -1.65 -1.18 -1.08
CA TRP A 4 -1.12 -2.17 -0.15
C TRP A 4 -0.24 -1.49 0.91
N HIS A 5 -0.53 -1.69 2.18
CA HIS A 5 0.18 -1.02 3.27
C HIS A 5 1.46 -1.74 3.73
N GLY A 6 1.71 -2.97 3.24
CA GLY A 6 2.92 -3.73 3.57
C GLY A 6 4.19 -3.12 2.97
N ASP A 7 5.30 -3.18 3.71
CA ASP A 7 6.58 -2.54 3.36
C ASP A 7 7.55 -3.43 2.56
N LEU A 8 7.20 -4.70 2.30
CA LEU A 8 8.05 -5.68 1.62
C LEU A 8 8.49 -5.24 0.21
N HIS A 9 7.67 -4.41 -0.45
CA HIS A 9 7.97 -3.85 -1.75
C HIS A 9 8.92 -2.63 -1.69
N LYS A 10 9.06 -2.01 -0.51
CA LYS A 10 9.91 -0.84 -0.28
C LYS A 10 11.39 -1.25 -0.19
N ARG A 11 12.29 -0.28 -0.33
CA ARG A 11 13.74 -0.50 -0.11
C ARG A 11 14.05 -0.60 1.38
N LYS A 12 15.23 -1.12 1.70
CA LYS A 12 15.82 -1.04 3.04
C LYS A 12 16.25 0.41 3.34
N PRO A 13 16.41 0.80 4.62
CA PRO A 13 16.97 2.10 4.97
C PRO A 13 18.35 2.36 4.32
N SER A 14 19.16 1.32 4.13
CA SER A 14 20.45 1.39 3.42
C SER A 14 20.35 1.50 1.89
N GLY A 15 19.15 1.56 1.31
CA GLY A 15 18.93 1.58 -0.14
C GLY A 15 18.96 0.20 -0.83
N GLY A 16 19.32 -0.86 -0.12
CA GLY A 16 19.26 -2.23 -0.66
C GLY A 16 17.82 -2.68 -1.00
N ARG A 17 17.67 -3.57 -1.99
CA ARG A 17 16.36 -4.17 -2.34
C ARG A 17 15.92 -5.16 -1.25
N LYS A 18 14.67 -5.05 -0.75
CA LYS A 18 14.05 -6.10 0.08
C LYS A 18 13.59 -7.25 -0.83
N LYS A 19 13.79 -8.50 -0.39
CA LYS A 19 13.26 -9.70 -1.06
C LYS A 19 11.94 -10.08 -0.39
N PRO A 20 10.79 -9.98 -1.08
CA PRO A 20 9.52 -10.44 -0.53
C PRO A 20 9.56 -11.97 -0.38
N TYR A 21 9.27 -12.48 0.82
CA TYR A 21 9.25 -13.92 1.12
C TYR A 21 7.84 -14.50 1.21
N ARG A 22 6.81 -13.65 1.16
CA ARG A 22 5.40 -14.01 1.32
C ARG A 22 4.51 -13.26 0.34
N LYS A 23 3.31 -13.79 0.14
CA LYS A 23 2.23 -13.13 -0.60
C LYS A 23 1.57 -12.02 0.23
N LYS A 24 0.79 -11.19 -0.47
CA LYS A 24 -0.12 -10.18 0.11
C LYS A 24 -1.19 -10.87 1.00
N ARG A 25 -1.47 -10.31 2.17
CA ARG A 25 -2.49 -10.76 3.16
C ARG A 25 -3.68 -9.81 3.27
N ALA A 26 -4.91 -10.32 3.39
CA ALA A 26 -6.13 -9.49 3.39
C ALA A 26 -6.09 -8.25 4.32
N PHE A 27 -5.48 -8.36 5.49
CA PHE A 27 -5.34 -7.27 6.47
C PHE A 27 -4.44 -6.10 6.04
N GLU A 28 -3.64 -6.21 4.97
CA GLU A 28 -2.78 -5.12 4.48
C GLU A 28 -3.37 -4.42 3.24
N ARG A 29 -4.58 -4.81 2.82
CA ARG A 29 -5.29 -4.21 1.69
C ARG A 29 -5.76 -2.81 2.08
N GLY A 30 -5.36 -1.81 1.30
CA GLY A 30 -5.93 -0.46 1.40
C GLY A 30 -7.07 -0.25 0.41
N SER A 31 -7.83 0.82 0.60
CA SER A 31 -8.73 1.39 -0.39
C SER A 31 -8.10 2.60 -1.05
N PHE A 32 -8.64 3.00 -2.19
CA PHE A 32 -8.33 4.31 -2.74
C PHE A 32 -8.88 5.42 -1.83
N PRO A 33 -8.24 6.60 -1.81
CA PRO A 33 -8.80 7.74 -1.12
C PRO A 33 -10.14 8.14 -1.75
N THR A 34 -11.11 8.49 -0.90
CA THR A 34 -12.35 9.12 -1.34
C THR A 34 -12.12 10.63 -1.32
N GLU A 35 -12.01 11.23 -2.51
CA GLU A 35 -11.84 12.68 -2.67
C GLU A 35 -13.19 13.38 -2.47
N THR A 36 -13.51 13.72 -1.23
CA THR A 36 -14.75 14.44 -0.89
C THR A 36 -14.76 15.82 -1.52
N MET A 37 -15.79 16.11 -2.32
CA MET A 37 -16.08 17.44 -2.88
C MET A 37 -17.19 18.13 -2.07
N LEU A 38 -17.16 19.46 -1.99
CA LEU A 38 -18.22 20.25 -1.37
C LEU A 38 -19.37 20.44 -2.35
N GLY A 39 -20.56 19.91 -2.04
CA GLY A 39 -21.76 19.93 -2.90
C GLY A 39 -22.77 18.85 -2.47
N GLU A 40 -23.95 18.81 -3.10
CA GLU A 40 -24.98 17.80 -2.77
C GLU A 40 -24.56 16.39 -3.20
N THR A 41 -24.82 15.44 -2.30
CA THR A 41 -24.51 13.99 -2.34
C THR A 41 -25.22 13.22 -3.43
#